data_AF-A0A530N3J9-F1
#
_entry.id   AF-A0A530N3J9-F1
#
_cell.length_a   1.000
_cell.length_b   1.000
_cell.length_c   1.000
_cell.angle_alpha   90.00
_cell.angle_beta   90.00
_cell.angle_gamma   90.00
#
_symmetry.space_group_name_H-M   'P 1'
#
loop_
_entity.id
_entity.type
_entity.pdbx_description
1 polymer ?
#
loop_
_entity_poly.entity_id
_entity_poly.type
_entity_poly.pdbx_seq_one_letter_code
_entity_poly.pdbx_strand_id
1 'polypeptide(L)'
;MARSRHDHLTSDLFEWEPPQVAVGYTPDVVGRGGLDSQISRLVGRALRDCRDEGKGSRADIARRMSAYLDRPVSEGILNKWSSESSGEHRIPLDAFIALIDATQANALLGFIPSMFGFAVVPEKYADLIEIHLIEEHERDIAARKTALQVRWKAKR
;
A
#
# COMPACT_ATOMS: atom_id res chain seq x y z
N MET A 1 -45.71 -11.43 19.85
CA MET A 1 -44.44 -12.19 19.83
C MET A 1 -43.31 -11.21 20.09
N ALA A 2 -42.79 -11.19 21.32
CA ALA A 2 -41.74 -10.24 21.72
C ALA A 2 -40.40 -10.66 21.07
N ARG A 3 -39.78 -9.75 20.31
CA ARG A 3 -38.44 -9.97 19.75
C ARG A 3 -37.42 -9.99 20.88
N SER A 4 -36.57 -11.02 20.81
CA SER A 4 -35.54 -11.38 21.79
C SER A 4 -34.60 -10.23 22.13
N ARG A 5 -34.18 -10.20 23.40
CA ARG A 5 -33.10 -9.38 23.98
C ARG A 5 -31.85 -9.49 23.08
N HIS A 6 -31.34 -8.36 22.61
CA HIS A 6 -30.02 -8.31 21.98
C HIS A 6 -28.98 -8.67 23.05
N ASP A 7 -28.16 -9.68 22.76
CA ASP A 7 -26.99 -9.98 23.55
C ASP A 7 -25.89 -8.97 23.19
N HIS A 8 -25.62 -8.04 24.11
CA HIS A 8 -24.61 -7.00 23.93
C HIS A 8 -23.17 -7.50 24.17
N LEU A 9 -22.99 -8.78 24.55
CA LEU A 9 -21.67 -9.36 24.84
C LEU A 9 -21.09 -10.12 23.65
N THR A 10 -21.91 -10.49 22.68
CA THR A 10 -21.45 -11.12 21.44
C THR A 10 -21.15 -10.00 20.44
N SER A 11 -19.88 -9.68 20.24
CA SER A 11 -19.45 -8.85 19.10
C SER A 11 -19.94 -9.49 17.81
N ASP A 12 -20.53 -8.69 16.92
CA ASP A 12 -21.07 -9.18 15.67
C ASP A 12 -19.92 -9.72 14.81
N LEU A 13 -19.94 -11.02 14.51
CA LEU A 13 -18.94 -11.68 13.67
C LEU A 13 -18.89 -11.08 12.26
N PHE A 14 -19.92 -10.34 11.84
CA PHE A 14 -19.99 -9.66 10.55
C PHE A 14 -19.45 -8.21 10.57
N GLU A 15 -19.09 -7.66 11.74
CA GLU A 15 -18.50 -6.31 11.86
C GLU A 15 -16.98 -6.29 11.60
N TRP A 16 -16.31 -7.45 11.61
CA TRP A 16 -14.86 -7.51 11.41
C TRP A 16 -14.50 -7.38 9.92
N GLU A 17 -13.85 -6.28 9.55
CA GLU A 17 -13.20 -6.12 8.25
C GLU A 17 -11.71 -6.43 8.34
N PRO A 18 -11.17 -7.30 7.46
CA PRO A 18 -9.76 -7.64 7.48
C PRO A 18 -8.91 -6.39 7.17
N PRO A 19 -7.86 -6.12 7.97
CA PRO A 19 -6.98 -4.99 7.69
C PRO A 19 -6.27 -5.19 6.35
N GLN A 20 -6.12 -4.12 5.58
CA GLN A 20 -5.31 -4.16 4.36
C GLN A 20 -3.84 -4.40 4.71
N VAL A 21 -3.35 -5.60 4.36
CA VAL A 21 -1.98 -6.05 4.68
C VAL A 21 -0.95 -5.38 3.77
N ALA A 22 -1.30 -5.19 2.49
CA ALA A 22 -0.46 -4.53 1.51
C ALA A 22 -1.00 -3.14 1.18
N VAL A 23 -0.08 -2.18 1.08
CA VAL A 23 -0.40 -0.80 0.73
C VAL A 23 -0.29 -0.64 -0.78
N GLY A 24 -1.34 -0.09 -1.41
CA GLY A 24 -1.33 0.18 -2.85
C GLY A 24 -2.65 0.75 -3.34
N TYR A 25 -2.58 1.55 -4.40
CA TYR A 25 -3.78 1.88 -5.17
C TYR A 25 -4.25 0.68 -5.97
N THR A 26 -5.56 0.52 -6.09
CA THR A 26 -6.17 -0.56 -6.86
C THR A 26 -5.95 -0.34 -8.37
N PRO A 27 -5.98 -1.40 -9.20
CA PRO A 27 -5.70 -1.28 -10.64
C PRO A 27 -6.64 -0.32 -11.39
N ASP A 28 -7.86 -0.12 -10.90
CA ASP A 28 -8.83 0.85 -11.43
C ASP A 28 -8.39 2.31 -11.23
N VAL A 29 -7.66 2.61 -10.15
CA VAL A 29 -7.12 3.96 -9.88
C VAL A 29 -5.88 4.24 -10.74
N VAL A 30 -5.01 3.25 -10.90
CA VAL A 30 -3.82 3.37 -11.75
C VAL A 30 -4.24 3.53 -13.22
N GLY A 31 -5.21 2.72 -13.66
CA GLY A 31 -5.73 2.71 -15.03
C GLY A 31 -4.73 2.23 -16.10
N ARG A 32 -5.17 2.20 -17.36
CA ARG A 32 -4.33 1.86 -18.53
C ARG A 32 -3.67 3.10 -19.14
N GLY A 33 -2.55 2.95 -19.82
CA GLY A 33 -1.88 4.04 -20.54
C GLY A 33 -0.36 4.02 -20.37
N GLY A 34 0.29 5.10 -20.82
CA GLY A 34 1.72 5.33 -20.58
C GLY A 34 2.01 5.52 -19.09
N LEU A 35 3.25 5.19 -18.70
CA LEU A 35 3.70 5.29 -17.31
C LEU A 35 3.58 6.72 -16.76
N ASP A 36 3.84 7.71 -17.59
CA ASP A 36 3.67 9.12 -17.27
C ASP A 36 2.20 9.48 -16.96
N SER A 37 1.25 9.03 -17.79
CA SER A 37 -0.18 9.23 -17.52
C SER A 37 -0.62 8.53 -16.22
N GLN A 38 -0.13 7.32 -15.96
CA GLN A 38 -0.40 6.60 -14.71
C GLN A 38 0.12 7.37 -13.49
N ILE A 39 1.36 7.89 -13.55
CA ILE A 39 1.94 8.71 -12.48
C ILE A 39 1.10 9.98 -12.27
N SER A 40 0.74 10.71 -13.32
CA SER A 40 -0.09 11.92 -13.21
C SER A 40 -1.43 11.64 -12.54
N ARG A 41 -2.09 10.52 -12.87
CA ARG A 41 -3.34 10.10 -12.21
C ARG A 41 -3.15 9.81 -10.74
N LEU A 42 -2.08 9.11 -10.37
CA LEU A 42 -1.77 8.79 -8.98
C LEU A 42 -1.48 10.04 -8.15
N VAL A 43 -0.69 10.97 -8.70
CA VAL A 43 -0.45 12.29 -8.08
C VAL A 43 -1.77 13.03 -7.91
N GLY A 44 -2.59 13.09 -8.96
CA GLY A 44 -3.89 13.74 -8.90
C GLY A 44 -4.85 13.09 -7.90
N ARG A 45 -4.80 11.76 -7.77
CA ARG A 45 -5.58 11.01 -6.79
C ARG A 45 -5.14 11.33 -5.37
N ALA A 46 -3.85 11.27 -5.07
CA ALA A 46 -3.32 11.58 -3.73
C ALA A 46 -3.66 13.02 -3.31
N LEU A 47 -3.57 13.99 -4.22
CA LEU A 47 -3.96 15.38 -3.96
C LEU A 47 -5.47 15.53 -3.68
N ARG A 48 -6.32 14.74 -4.35
CA ARG A 48 -7.78 14.75 -4.11
C ARG A 48 -8.11 14.08 -2.77
N ASP A 49 -7.55 12.90 -2.52
CA ASP A 49 -7.76 12.15 -1.27
C ASP A 49 -7.34 13.00 -0.06
N CYS A 50 -6.15 13.62 -0.11
CA CYS A 50 -5.68 14.50 0.95
C CYS A 50 -6.64 15.68 1.24
N ARG A 51 -7.27 16.24 0.20
CA ARG A 51 -8.26 17.31 0.37
C ARG A 51 -9.56 16.77 0.94
N ASP A 52 -10.06 15.66 0.38
CA ASP A 52 -11.36 15.08 0.72
C ASP A 52 -11.35 14.52 2.16
N GLU A 53 -10.19 14.09 2.65
CA GLU A 53 -9.93 13.69 4.04
C GLU A 53 -9.65 14.89 4.98
N GLY A 54 -9.68 16.13 4.47
CA GLY A 54 -9.45 17.34 5.27
C GLY A 54 -8.00 17.53 5.76
N LYS A 55 -7.02 16.83 5.17
CA LYS A 55 -5.60 16.87 5.56
C LYS A 55 -4.83 18.08 5.04
N GLY A 56 -5.40 18.83 4.10
CA GLY A 56 -4.86 20.11 3.63
C GLY A 56 -5.22 20.45 2.18
N SER A 57 -5.08 21.73 1.83
CA SER A 57 -5.19 22.20 0.46
C SER A 57 -3.94 21.90 -0.36
N ARG A 58 -4.00 22.08 -1.69
CA ARG A 58 -2.80 21.99 -2.55
C ARG A 58 -1.71 22.98 -2.15
N ALA A 59 -2.10 24.17 -1.68
CA ALA A 59 -1.15 25.16 -1.16
C ALA A 59 -0.45 24.67 0.13
N ASP A 60 -1.17 23.98 1.02
CA ASP A 60 -0.58 23.39 2.22
C ASP A 60 0.37 22.25 1.87
N ILE A 61 -0.01 21.40 0.91
CA ILE A 61 0.83 20.31 0.40
C ILE A 61 2.11 20.88 -0.21
N ALA A 62 2.01 21.90 -1.08
CA ALA A 62 3.16 22.55 -1.68
C ALA A 62 4.11 23.14 -0.61
N ARG A 63 3.56 23.73 0.45
CA ARG A 63 4.34 24.24 1.59
C ARG A 63 5.08 23.12 2.33
N ARG A 64 4.40 22.01 2.64
CA ARG A 64 5.01 20.84 3.29
C ARG A 64 6.12 20.22 2.42
N MET A 65 5.85 20.05 1.13
CA MET A 65 6.85 19.57 0.17
C MET A 65 8.05 20.51 0.08
N SER A 66 7.82 21.83 0.11
CA SER A 66 8.92 22.80 0.09
C SER A 66 9.81 22.68 1.33
N ALA A 67 9.19 22.48 2.50
CA ALA A 67 9.92 22.26 3.75
C ALA A 67 10.69 20.93 3.73
N TYR A 68 10.10 19.87 3.19
CA TYR A 68 10.75 18.56 3.06
C TYR A 68 11.97 18.59 2.12
N LEU A 69 11.86 19.27 0.99
CA LEU A 69 12.88 19.29 -0.06
C LEU A 69 13.92 20.40 0.10
N ASP A 70 13.73 21.31 1.05
CA ASP A 70 14.52 22.54 1.21
C ASP A 70 14.60 23.38 -0.10
N ARG A 71 13.51 23.40 -0.88
CA ARG A 71 13.39 24.19 -2.12
C ARG A 71 11.92 24.55 -2.40
N PRO A 72 11.65 25.69 -3.07
CA PRO A 72 10.28 26.11 -3.33
C PRO A 72 9.54 25.15 -4.27
N VAL A 73 8.38 24.69 -3.83
CA VAL A 73 7.36 23.97 -4.61
C VAL A 73 6.11 24.82 -4.64
N SER A 74 5.57 25.10 -5.83
CA SER A 74 4.37 25.90 -6.01
C SER A 74 3.12 25.04 -6.21
N GLU A 75 1.95 25.58 -5.89
CA GLU A 75 0.69 24.91 -6.24
C GLU A 75 0.57 24.69 -7.77
N GLY A 76 1.08 25.63 -8.56
CA GLY A 76 1.09 25.52 -10.02
C GLY A 76 1.87 24.32 -10.53
N ILE A 77 2.99 23.94 -9.90
CA ILE A 77 3.74 22.76 -10.30
C ILE A 77 3.01 21.46 -9.93
N LEU A 78 2.28 21.43 -8.80
CA LEU A 78 1.43 20.29 -8.44
C LEU A 78 0.32 20.05 -9.47
N ASN A 79 -0.31 21.13 -9.95
CA ASN A 79 -1.34 21.04 -10.99
C ASN A 79 -0.77 20.43 -12.28
N LYS A 80 0.44 20.85 -12.67
CA LYS A 80 1.15 20.31 -13.84
C LYS A 80 1.46 18.82 -13.67
N TRP A 81 2.04 18.42 -12.54
CA TRP A 81 2.35 17.01 -12.25
C TRP A 81 1.13 16.11 -12.18
N SER A 82 -0.04 16.64 -11.79
CA SER A 82 -1.29 15.87 -11.74
C SER A 82 -2.02 15.78 -13.08
N SER A 83 -1.56 16.51 -14.10
CA SER A 83 -2.24 16.59 -15.40
C SER A 83 -1.69 15.56 -16.38
N GLU A 84 -2.55 14.68 -16.90
CA GLU A 84 -2.19 13.72 -17.95
C GLU A 84 -1.81 14.41 -19.27
N SER A 85 -2.31 15.62 -19.52
CA SER A 85 -2.01 16.40 -20.73
C SER A 85 -0.70 17.19 -20.66
N SER A 86 -0.05 17.28 -19.48
CA SER A 86 1.17 18.04 -19.27
C SER A 86 2.42 17.15 -19.39
N GLY A 87 2.59 16.49 -20.53
CA GLY A 87 3.67 15.50 -20.74
C GLY A 87 5.09 16.05 -20.56
N GLU A 88 5.28 17.37 -20.65
CA GLU A 88 6.55 18.06 -20.42
C GLU A 88 6.94 18.12 -18.93
N HIS A 89 5.96 18.17 -18.02
CA HIS A 89 6.20 18.37 -16.59
C HIS A 89 6.02 17.08 -15.82
N ARG A 90 7.08 16.26 -15.80
CA ARG A 90 7.14 15.03 -15.00
C ARG A 90 7.57 15.36 -13.58
N ILE A 91 6.94 14.69 -12.61
CA ILE A 91 7.36 14.78 -11.21
C ILE A 91 8.71 14.05 -11.05
N PRO A 92 9.76 14.72 -10.53
CA PRO A 92 11.00 14.04 -10.20
C PRO A 92 10.81 13.16 -8.95
N LEU A 93 11.66 12.14 -8.79
CA LEU A 93 11.48 11.13 -7.74
C LEU A 93 11.53 11.71 -6.32
N ASP A 94 12.41 12.68 -6.08
CA ASP A 94 12.51 13.39 -4.81
C ASP A 94 11.18 14.10 -4.46
N ALA A 95 10.58 14.79 -5.43
CA ALA A 95 9.28 15.44 -5.25
C ALA A 95 8.14 14.43 -5.10
N PHE A 96 8.23 13.27 -5.73
CA PHE A 96 7.26 12.19 -5.52
C PHE A 96 7.33 11.65 -4.08
N ILE A 97 8.54 11.46 -3.53
CA ILE A 97 8.74 11.09 -2.13
C ILE A 97 8.18 12.17 -1.20
N ALA A 98 8.49 13.44 -1.46
CA ALA A 98 7.97 14.56 -0.67
C ALA A 98 6.43 14.67 -0.74
N LEU A 99 5.82 14.31 -1.88
CA LEU A 99 4.37 14.27 -2.02
C LEU A 99 3.76 13.20 -1.12
N ILE A 100 4.35 12.00 -1.08
CA ILE A 100 3.91 10.91 -0.21
C ILE A 100 3.92 11.37 1.24
N ASP A 101 5.01 11.98 1.69
CA ASP A 101 5.13 12.53 3.04
C ASP A 101 4.10 13.65 3.30
N ALA A 102 3.99 14.62 2.40
CA ALA A 102 3.09 15.77 2.58
C ALA A 102 1.60 15.39 2.63
N THR A 103 1.22 14.33 1.90
CA THR A 103 -0.17 13.84 1.79
C THR A 103 -0.48 12.67 2.71
N GLN A 104 0.55 12.00 3.23
CA GLN A 104 0.44 10.71 3.92
C GLN A 104 -0.28 9.64 3.08
N ALA A 105 -0.25 9.77 1.75
CA ALA A 105 -0.87 8.84 0.81
C ALA A 105 0.03 7.61 0.62
N ASN A 106 0.11 6.76 1.65
CA ASN A 106 0.97 5.58 1.65
C ASN A 106 0.69 4.64 0.47
N ALA A 107 -0.54 4.62 -0.06
CA ALA A 107 -0.94 3.87 -1.26
C ALA A 107 -0.03 4.10 -2.48
N LEU A 108 0.62 5.26 -2.58
CA LEU A 108 1.61 5.56 -3.62
C LEU A 108 2.87 4.68 -3.53
N LEU A 109 3.26 4.23 -2.33
CA LEU A 109 4.45 3.39 -2.13
C LEU A 109 4.32 2.05 -2.87
N GLY A 110 3.10 1.51 -2.98
CA GLY A 110 2.83 0.25 -3.65
C GLY A 110 2.96 0.29 -5.17
N PHE A 111 3.05 1.48 -5.77
CA PHE A 111 3.01 1.63 -7.23
C PHE A 111 4.16 0.91 -7.93
N ILE A 112 5.41 1.27 -7.60
CA ILE A 112 6.59 0.68 -8.23
C ILE A 112 6.71 -0.82 -7.92
N PRO A 113 6.62 -1.28 -6.65
CA PRO A 113 6.72 -2.71 -6.33
C PRO A 113 5.69 -3.58 -7.05
N SER A 114 4.46 -3.08 -7.23
CA SER A 114 3.41 -3.83 -7.94
C SER A 114 3.76 -4.17 -9.39
N MET A 115 4.56 -3.33 -10.06
CA MET A 115 5.01 -3.57 -11.43
C MET A 115 5.97 -4.75 -11.54
N PHE A 116 6.58 -5.17 -10.43
CA PHE A 116 7.58 -6.24 -10.37
C PHE A 116 7.10 -7.46 -9.56
N GLY A 117 5.81 -7.51 -9.20
CA GLY A 117 5.25 -8.59 -8.39
C GLY A 117 5.62 -8.53 -6.91
N PHE A 118 6.05 -7.37 -6.42
CA PHE A 118 6.30 -7.13 -5.00
C PHE A 118 5.14 -6.37 -4.35
N ALA A 119 5.00 -6.52 -3.03
CA ALA A 119 4.04 -5.80 -2.23
C ALA A 119 4.75 -4.96 -1.15
N VAL A 120 4.18 -3.80 -0.82
CA VAL A 120 4.63 -2.99 0.33
C VAL A 120 3.81 -3.37 1.54
N VAL A 121 4.47 -3.90 2.56
CA VAL A 121 3.87 -4.26 3.84
C VAL A 121 4.45 -3.37 4.95
N PRO A 122 3.64 -2.96 5.95
CA PRO A 122 4.17 -2.29 7.12
C PRO A 122 5.25 -3.12 7.82
N GLU A 123 6.32 -2.46 8.28
CA GLU A 123 7.50 -3.10 8.89
C GLU A 123 7.15 -4.01 10.08
N LYS A 124 6.12 -3.67 10.86
CA LYS A 124 5.61 -4.50 11.97
C LYS A 124 5.19 -5.92 11.59
N TYR A 125 5.01 -6.20 10.30
CA TYR A 125 4.67 -7.53 9.79
C TYR A 125 5.88 -8.31 9.25
N ALA A 126 7.08 -7.70 9.18
CA ALA A 126 8.26 -8.35 8.62
C ALA A 126 8.62 -9.65 9.37
N ASP A 127 8.73 -9.58 10.70
CA ASP A 127 9.03 -10.74 11.54
C ASP A 127 7.95 -11.83 11.42
N LEU A 128 6.68 -11.43 11.28
CA LEU A 128 5.57 -12.37 11.12
C LEU A 128 5.66 -13.13 9.78
N ILE A 129 6.05 -12.44 8.71
CA ILE A 129 6.31 -13.07 7.41
C ILE A 129 7.49 -14.04 7.52
N GLU A 130 8.56 -13.65 8.21
CA GLU A 130 9.72 -14.52 8.42
C GLU A 130 9.36 -15.77 9.24
N ILE A 131 8.62 -15.62 10.34
CA ILE A 131 8.11 -16.74 11.14
C ILE A 131 7.31 -17.69 10.26
N HIS A 132 6.40 -17.17 9.42
CA HIS A 132 5.59 -18.00 8.55
C HIS A 132 6.42 -18.81 7.54
N LEU A 133 7.45 -18.20 6.96
CA LEU A 133 8.38 -18.89 6.05
C LEU A 133 9.15 -20.00 6.78
N ILE A 134 9.52 -19.79 8.04
CA ILE A 134 10.17 -20.81 8.87
C ILE A 134 9.20 -21.96 9.14
N GLU A 135 7.96 -21.68 9.55
CA GLU A 135 6.93 -22.70 9.80
C GLU A 135 6.60 -23.53 8.55
N GLU A 136 6.62 -22.92 7.37
CA GLU A 136 6.48 -23.63 6.10
C GLU A 136 7.66 -24.59 5.87
N HIS A 137 8.89 -24.11 6.09
CA HIS A 137 10.08 -24.95 5.97
C HIS A 137 10.10 -26.10 7.00
N GLU A 138 9.67 -25.86 8.23
CA GLU A 138 9.54 -26.89 9.26
C GLU A 138 8.58 -28.01 8.83
N ARG A 139 7.43 -27.65 8.23
CA ARG A 139 6.46 -28.61 7.69
C ARG A 139 7.08 -29.46 6.59
N ASP A 140 7.86 -28.86 5.69
CA ASP A 140 8.56 -29.58 4.62
C ASP A 140 9.60 -30.57 5.17
N ILE A 141 10.41 -30.13 6.15
CA ILE A 141 11.38 -30.99 6.83
C ILE A 141 10.67 -32.15 7.54
N ALA A 142 9.58 -31.88 8.26
CA ALA A 142 8.81 -32.89 8.97
C ALA A 142 8.21 -33.93 8.02
N ALA A 143 7.67 -33.50 6.88
CA ALA A 143 7.17 -34.38 5.82
C ALA A 143 8.29 -35.28 5.28
N ARG A 144 9.46 -34.70 4.97
CA ARG A 144 10.64 -35.45 4.49
C ARG A 144 11.14 -36.47 5.52
N LYS A 145 11.20 -36.08 6.80
CA LYS A 145 11.60 -36.96 7.91
C LYS A 145 10.66 -38.16 8.02
N THR A 146 9.35 -37.93 7.93
CA THR A 146 8.33 -38.98 7.98
C THR A 146 8.49 -39.96 6.82
N ALA A 147 8.67 -39.46 5.59
CA ALA A 147 8.91 -40.30 4.42
C ALA A 147 10.16 -41.19 4.56
N LEU A 148 11.25 -40.64 5.12
CA LEU A 148 12.47 -41.41 5.38
C LEU A 148 12.28 -42.47 6.47
N GLN A 149 11.53 -42.17 7.53
CA GLN A 149 11.23 -43.13 8.59
C GLN A 149 10.40 -44.31 8.07
N VAL A 150 9.41 -44.07 7.22
CA VAL A 150 8.63 -45.12 6.56
C VAL A 150 9.53 -46.01 5.70
N ARG A 151 10.39 -45.40 4.87
CA ARG A 151 11.35 -46.15 4.02
C ARG A 151 12.35 -46.96 4.84
N TRP A 152 12.84 -46.44 5.96
CA TRP A 152 13.76 -47.15 6.84
C TRP A 152 13.08 -48.34 7.53
N LYS A 153 11.87 -48.15 8.06
CA LYS A 153 11.09 -49.24 8.67
C LYS A 153 10.76 -50.34 7.66
N ALA A 154 10.45 -50.01 6.41
CA ALA A 154 10.17 -51.00 5.36
C ALA A 154 11.42 -51.82 4.94
N LYS A 155 12.63 -51.34 5.23
CA LYS A 155 13.88 -52.08 4.98
C LYS A 155 14.30 -52.99 6.14
N ARG A 156 13.57 -52.95 7.26
CA ARG A 156 13.89 -53.63 8.50
C ARG A 156 12.87 -54.73 8.76
#